data_AF-A0A3M1VMK0-F1
#
_entry.id   AF-A0A3M1VMK0-F1
#
_cell.length_a   1.000
_cell.length_b   1.000
_cell.length_c   1.000
_cell.angle_alpha   90.00
_cell.angle_beta   90.00
_cell.angle_gamma   90.00
#
_symmetry.space_group_name_H-M   'P 1'
#
loop_
_entity.id
_entity.type
_entity.pdbx_description
1 polymer ?
#
loop_
_entity_poly.entity_id
_entity_poly.type
_entity_poly.pdbx_seq_one_letter_code
_entity_poly.pdbx_strand_id
1 'polypeptide(L)'
;MLFGDVSFRSPGLVRIVVGVAATVLIAQVIGCGRTPNGSPPEHSQAATQASADAKDGATSSAAAPAEVASEPPSPDTNATTSDSSTVRPPRRTLRPVQLGAFPGVSPATPAHAAGASKSEPDEDPQSTGASDRTDRIIAALRPLQVLLGEWRGLTARSFGGFKAIDQPSWVWDLTTDPGQPALVMQSDESPYFRHLRLTYLPQNETYFLSMRDADGKVRTFRGTFVEPPRDVPGDDRKLQRTFKLKLTEVGEGPAGERWQLVFNQQENNRCLIEISRARGSGAFRRMDTVALQRKGTSFALSDTDYGEKTCVISQGLGTIAVSYKGRTYWVCCTGCKAAFEEDPERWIARFERLRNKAAQ
;
A
#
# COMPACT_ATOMS: atom_id res chain seq x y z
N MET A 1 82.64 -1.38 28.11
CA MET A 1 82.97 -2.37 27.07
C MET A 1 81.69 -2.76 26.35
N LEU A 2 81.71 -2.62 25.02
CA LEU A 2 80.91 -3.32 23.99
C LEU A 2 79.40 -3.04 23.85
N PHE A 3 79.13 -2.07 22.97
CA PHE A 3 78.24 -2.07 21.78
C PHE A 3 77.29 -3.25 21.50
N GLY A 4 76.11 -2.91 20.95
CA GLY A 4 75.24 -3.80 20.20
C GLY A 4 74.03 -3.08 19.56
N ASP A 5 74.27 -2.33 18.49
CA ASP A 5 73.29 -1.79 17.53
C ASP A 5 72.65 -2.92 16.71
N VAL A 6 71.32 -2.89 16.50
CA VAL A 6 70.68 -3.51 15.33
C VAL A 6 69.54 -2.61 14.85
N SER A 7 69.59 -2.29 13.56
CA SER A 7 68.75 -1.35 12.83
C SER A 7 67.89 -2.08 11.77
N PHE A 8 66.96 -1.33 11.16
CA PHE A 8 66.21 -1.62 9.91
C PHE A 8 65.07 -2.68 10.02
N ARG A 9 63.88 -2.55 9.39
CA ARG A 9 63.40 -1.76 8.23
C ARG A 9 61.86 -1.86 8.16
N SER A 10 61.18 -0.76 7.86
CA SER A 10 59.80 -0.77 7.33
C SER A 10 59.80 -0.90 5.80
N PRO A 11 58.78 -1.54 5.21
CA PRO A 11 58.24 -1.20 3.90
C PRO A 11 56.75 -0.78 4.07
N GLY A 12 56.15 0.16 3.35
CA GLY A 12 56.40 0.71 2.03
C GLY A 12 55.15 0.51 1.16
N LEU A 13 54.72 1.58 0.46
CA LEU A 13 53.71 1.66 -0.63
C LEU A 13 52.22 1.66 -0.21
N VAL A 14 51.28 2.45 -0.76
CA VAL A 14 51.17 3.07 -2.10
C VAL A 14 50.39 4.39 -2.00
N ARG A 15 50.89 5.48 -2.61
CA ARG A 15 50.12 6.67 -2.99
C ARG A 15 49.73 6.51 -4.47
N ILE A 16 48.44 6.49 -4.77
CA ILE A 16 47.92 6.50 -6.14
C ILE A 16 47.72 7.96 -6.56
N VAL A 17 48.44 8.35 -7.62
CA VAL A 17 48.28 9.62 -8.34
C VAL A 17 47.20 9.43 -9.39
N VAL A 18 46.16 10.28 -9.37
CA VAL A 18 45.11 10.32 -10.41
C VAL A 18 45.61 11.18 -11.56
N GLY A 19 45.93 10.54 -12.69
CA GLY A 19 46.19 11.20 -13.96
C GLY A 19 44.90 11.38 -14.75
N VAL A 20 44.58 12.63 -15.09
CA VAL A 20 43.51 13.02 -16.01
C VAL A 20 44.04 12.88 -17.44
N ALA A 21 43.43 12.00 -18.24
CA ALA A 21 43.69 11.90 -19.67
C ALA A 21 42.40 12.21 -20.43
N ALA A 22 42.39 13.38 -21.08
CA ALA A 22 41.37 13.79 -22.04
C ALA A 22 41.64 13.12 -23.39
N THR A 23 40.63 12.49 -23.98
CA THR A 23 40.70 11.95 -25.35
C THR A 23 39.87 12.83 -26.27
N VAL A 24 40.56 13.46 -27.22
CA VAL A 24 40.03 14.30 -28.29
C VAL A 24 39.52 13.40 -29.43
N LEU A 25 38.29 13.65 -29.86
CA LEU A 25 37.64 13.02 -31.01
C LEU A 25 38.08 13.74 -32.30
N ILE A 26 38.82 13.04 -33.17
CA ILE A 26 39.20 13.54 -34.50
C ILE A 26 38.09 13.17 -35.49
N ALA A 27 37.42 14.18 -36.04
CA ALA A 27 36.55 14.07 -37.20
C ALA A 27 37.39 14.16 -38.48
N GLN A 28 37.28 13.17 -39.36
CA GLN A 28 37.72 13.29 -40.75
C GLN A 28 36.51 13.20 -41.67
N VAL A 29 36.23 14.32 -42.34
CA VAL A 29 35.31 14.47 -43.46
C VAL A 29 36.13 14.25 -44.73
N ILE A 30 35.77 13.23 -45.51
CA ILE A 30 36.21 13.10 -46.90
C ILE A 30 34.97 13.27 -47.77
N GLY A 31 34.94 14.36 -48.52
CA GLY A 31 34.11 14.52 -49.71
C GLY A 31 34.97 14.48 -50.95
N CYS A 32 34.51 13.79 -52.00
CA CYS A 32 34.46 14.23 -53.40
C CYS A 32 34.25 13.05 -54.36
N GLY A 33 33.15 13.10 -55.12
CA GLY A 33 33.25 13.04 -56.59
C GLY A 33 32.66 11.85 -57.35
N ARG A 34 31.66 12.19 -58.19
CA ARG A 34 31.32 11.70 -59.56
C ARG A 34 30.32 10.53 -59.77
N THR A 35 29.21 10.91 -60.41
CA THR A 35 28.21 10.16 -61.21
C THR A 35 28.71 9.96 -62.67
N PRO A 36 27.97 9.41 -63.69
CA PRO A 36 26.58 8.91 -63.75
C PRO A 36 26.35 7.59 -64.56
N ASN A 37 25.15 6.96 -64.46
CA ASN A 37 24.33 6.59 -65.63
C ASN A 37 23.02 5.84 -65.28
N GLY A 38 21.91 6.24 -65.94
CA GLY A 38 20.86 5.35 -66.47
C GLY A 38 19.60 5.06 -65.64
N SER A 39 18.54 5.87 -65.84
CA SER A 39 17.12 5.64 -65.46
C SER A 39 16.41 4.58 -66.34
N PRO A 40 15.06 4.34 -66.30
CA PRO A 40 13.96 4.48 -65.29
C PRO A 40 13.08 3.16 -65.24
N PRO A 41 11.79 3.05 -64.79
CA PRO A 41 10.83 4.06 -64.32
C PRO A 41 9.97 3.77 -63.07
N GLU A 42 9.40 4.88 -62.57
CA GLU A 42 8.04 5.14 -62.07
C GLU A 42 7.37 4.23 -61.03
N HIS A 43 7.02 4.81 -59.87
CA HIS A 43 5.60 5.08 -59.53
C HIS A 43 5.47 6.30 -58.60
N SER A 44 4.62 7.21 -59.05
CA SER A 44 4.18 8.47 -58.45
C SER A 44 3.26 8.25 -57.25
N GLN A 45 3.38 9.09 -56.23
CA GLN A 45 2.24 9.72 -55.56
C GLN A 45 2.71 10.91 -54.70
N ALA A 46 2.37 12.11 -55.17
CA ALA A 46 2.46 13.36 -54.42
C ALA A 46 1.12 13.63 -53.71
N ALA A 47 1.21 14.05 -52.44
CA ALA A 47 0.11 14.62 -51.69
C ALA A 47 0.06 16.14 -51.92
N THR A 48 -1.12 16.67 -52.16
CA THR A 48 -1.38 18.12 -52.22
C THR A 48 -2.46 18.46 -51.18
N GLN A 49 -2.13 19.43 -50.33
CA GLN A 49 -3.05 20.11 -49.42
C GLN A 49 -3.99 21.02 -50.19
N ALA A 50 -5.23 21.16 -49.73
CA ALA A 50 -5.99 22.41 -49.87
C ALA A 50 -7.09 22.51 -48.80
N SER A 51 -6.99 23.58 -48.03
CA SER A 51 -7.99 24.23 -47.19
C SER A 51 -9.10 24.90 -48.02
N ALA A 52 -10.32 24.99 -47.48
CA ALA A 52 -11.16 26.19 -47.61
C ALA A 52 -12.40 26.13 -46.68
N ASP A 53 -12.68 27.29 -46.12
CA ASP A 53 -13.71 27.74 -45.18
C ASP A 53 -15.16 27.75 -45.68
N ALA A 54 -16.03 28.18 -44.73
CA ALA A 54 -17.32 28.87 -44.87
C ALA A 54 -18.58 27.98 -44.81
N LYS A 55 -19.72 28.36 -44.21
CA LYS A 55 -20.19 29.36 -43.24
C LYS A 55 -21.69 29.04 -43.00
N ASP A 56 -22.33 29.81 -42.12
CA ASP A 56 -23.80 29.91 -41.87
C ASP A 56 -24.39 28.84 -40.93
N GLY A 57 -25.22 29.12 -39.93
CA GLY A 57 -25.86 30.35 -39.47
C GLY A 57 -27.18 30.02 -38.76
N ALA A 58 -27.44 30.69 -37.62
CA ALA A 58 -28.75 30.97 -36.98
C ALA A 58 -29.50 29.92 -36.10
N THR A 59 -29.44 30.17 -34.78
CA THR A 59 -30.51 30.30 -33.76
C THR A 59 -31.97 29.86 -34.03
N SER A 60 -32.59 29.09 -33.11
CA SER A 60 -33.62 29.55 -32.13
C SER A 60 -34.45 28.42 -31.46
N SER A 61 -34.54 28.49 -30.12
CA SER A 61 -35.68 28.26 -29.19
C SER A 61 -36.46 26.93 -29.05
N ALA A 62 -36.43 26.44 -27.79
CA ALA A 62 -37.51 25.92 -26.90
C ALA A 62 -38.56 24.88 -27.35
N ALA A 63 -38.65 23.77 -26.60
CA ALA A 63 -39.86 23.33 -25.87
C ALA A 63 -39.58 22.03 -25.06
N ALA A 64 -40.06 21.98 -23.81
CA ALA A 64 -40.21 20.77 -22.99
C ALA A 64 -41.37 19.88 -23.50
N PRO A 65 -41.56 18.63 -23.01
CA PRO A 65 -42.30 18.47 -21.73
C PRO A 65 -42.01 17.22 -20.87
N ALA A 66 -42.44 17.35 -19.60
CA ALA A 66 -43.19 16.39 -18.75
C ALA A 66 -42.60 15.04 -18.29
N GLU A 67 -42.08 15.12 -17.08
CA GLU A 67 -42.29 14.30 -15.88
C GLU A 67 -43.62 13.50 -15.79
N VAL A 68 -43.54 12.21 -15.43
CA VAL A 68 -44.63 11.44 -14.80
C VAL A 68 -44.07 10.63 -13.63
N ALA A 69 -44.49 11.01 -12.43
CA ALA A 69 -44.30 10.31 -11.17
C ALA A 69 -45.31 9.15 -11.02
N SER A 70 -44.93 8.11 -10.27
CA SER A 70 -45.87 7.10 -9.77
C SER A 70 -45.41 6.62 -8.39
N GLU A 71 -46.11 7.08 -7.35
CA GLU A 71 -46.10 6.51 -6.00
C GLU A 71 -47.23 5.46 -5.84
N PRO A 72 -47.17 4.59 -4.82
CA PRO A 72 -47.76 3.26 -4.81
C PRO A 72 -49.17 3.21 -4.19
N PRO A 73 -49.88 2.08 -4.33
CA PRO A 73 -51.01 1.78 -3.45
C PRO A 73 -50.67 0.72 -2.39
N SER A 74 -51.17 0.98 -1.19
CA SER A 74 -51.60 0.04 -0.14
C SER A 74 -52.88 0.66 0.46
N PRO A 75 -53.78 -0.05 1.17
CA PRO A 75 -53.58 -1.33 1.87
C PRO A 75 -54.73 -2.35 1.64
N ASP A 76 -54.58 -3.58 2.13
CA ASP A 76 -55.68 -4.22 2.85
C ASP A 76 -55.22 -5.36 3.77
N THR A 77 -56.03 -5.54 4.80
CA THR A 77 -55.78 -6.21 6.07
C THR A 77 -56.30 -7.64 5.99
N ASN A 78 -55.55 -8.64 6.49
CA ASN A 78 -56.17 -9.76 7.19
C ASN A 78 -55.17 -10.51 8.07
N ALA A 79 -55.53 -10.60 9.35
CA ALA A 79 -54.88 -11.38 10.37
C ALA A 79 -55.28 -12.86 10.26
N THR A 80 -54.34 -13.77 10.40
CA THR A 80 -54.59 -15.11 10.96
C THR A 80 -53.32 -15.59 11.67
N THR A 81 -53.50 -15.86 12.95
CA THR A 81 -52.56 -16.39 13.95
C THR A 81 -52.31 -17.88 13.73
N SER A 82 -51.06 -18.35 13.90
CA SER A 82 -50.59 -19.71 14.29
C SER A 82 -49.06 -19.69 14.23
N ASP A 83 -48.36 -19.35 15.31
CA ASP A 83 -47.81 -20.23 16.37
C ASP A 83 -46.74 -21.26 15.92
N SER A 84 -45.67 -21.29 16.72
CA SER A 84 -44.66 -22.33 16.91
C SER A 84 -43.31 -22.28 16.18
N SER A 85 -42.28 -22.05 17.02
CA SER A 85 -40.99 -22.76 17.07
C SER A 85 -39.81 -22.25 16.26
N THR A 86 -39.05 -21.36 16.90
CA THR A 86 -37.66 -21.04 16.65
C THR A 86 -36.71 -22.16 17.10
N VAL A 87 -36.02 -22.82 16.17
CA VAL A 87 -34.83 -23.63 16.46
C VAL A 87 -33.59 -22.81 16.11
N ARG A 88 -32.92 -22.29 17.14
CA ARG A 88 -31.63 -21.59 17.04
C ARG A 88 -30.49 -22.62 17.03
N PRO A 89 -29.60 -22.64 16.03
CA PRO A 89 -28.47 -23.58 16.04
C PRO A 89 -27.48 -23.22 17.16
N PRO A 90 -26.83 -24.21 17.81
CA PRO A 90 -25.97 -23.96 18.97
C PRO A 90 -24.72 -23.18 18.58
N ARG A 91 -24.43 -22.11 19.35
CA ARG A 91 -23.16 -21.38 19.31
C ARG A 91 -22.00 -22.34 19.56
N ARG A 92 -21.13 -22.51 18.57
CA ARG A 92 -19.83 -23.17 18.75
C ARG A 92 -18.94 -22.26 19.59
N THR A 93 -18.71 -22.62 20.84
CA THR A 93 -17.63 -22.05 21.67
C THR A 93 -16.28 -22.42 21.05
N LEU A 94 -15.62 -21.43 20.45
CA LEU A 94 -14.21 -21.55 20.05
C LEU A 94 -13.37 -21.60 21.33
N ARG A 95 -12.77 -22.76 21.59
CA ARG A 95 -11.74 -22.90 22.63
C ARG A 95 -10.40 -22.41 22.04
N PRO A 96 -9.57 -21.66 22.80
CA PRO A 96 -8.24 -21.28 22.34
C PRO A 96 -7.40 -22.53 22.08
N VAL A 97 -6.77 -22.60 20.91
CA VAL A 97 -5.72 -23.58 20.62
C VAL A 97 -4.48 -23.18 21.42
N GLN A 98 -4.16 -23.92 22.47
CA GLN A 98 -2.88 -23.78 23.17
C GLN A 98 -1.76 -24.39 22.35
N LEU A 99 -0.93 -23.54 21.76
CA LEU A 99 0.38 -23.93 21.23
C LEU A 99 1.28 -24.25 22.43
N GLY A 100 1.94 -25.42 22.37
CA GLY A 100 2.50 -26.15 23.50
C GLY A 100 3.41 -25.36 24.44
N ALA A 101 3.16 -25.55 25.74
CA ALA A 101 4.07 -25.20 26.82
C ALA A 101 5.15 -26.28 26.96
N PHE A 102 6.41 -25.84 27.06
CA PHE A 102 7.54 -26.68 27.45
C PHE A 102 7.39 -27.12 28.92
N PRO A 103 7.79 -28.36 29.28
CA PRO A 103 7.69 -28.84 30.65
C PRO A 103 8.84 -28.27 31.49
N GLY A 104 8.47 -27.76 32.68
CA GLY A 104 9.39 -27.58 33.80
C GLY A 104 9.57 -26.14 34.22
N VAL A 105 8.65 -25.63 35.05
CA VAL A 105 8.92 -25.02 36.37
C VAL A 105 7.60 -25.03 37.14
N SER A 106 7.55 -25.73 38.28
CA SER A 106 6.45 -25.65 39.25
C SER A 106 6.50 -24.34 40.05
N PRO A 107 5.36 -23.80 40.50
CA PRO A 107 5.29 -22.52 41.20
C PRO A 107 5.57 -22.69 42.69
N ALA A 108 6.25 -21.72 43.29
CA ALA A 108 6.26 -21.50 44.72
C ALA A 108 5.70 -20.10 45.02
N THR A 109 4.80 -20.01 46.00
CA THR A 109 4.16 -18.80 46.53
C THR A 109 3.72 -19.13 47.96
N PRO A 110 3.57 -18.18 48.92
CA PRO A 110 4.12 -16.83 49.07
C PRO A 110 4.86 -16.61 50.42
N ALA A 111 5.51 -15.45 50.58
CA ALA A 111 5.64 -14.82 51.90
C ALA A 111 5.46 -13.29 51.78
N HIS A 112 4.49 -12.79 52.55
CA HIS A 112 4.14 -11.39 52.72
C HIS A 112 5.30 -10.54 53.29
N ALA A 113 5.43 -9.31 52.80
CA ALA A 113 5.77 -8.17 53.65
C ALA A 113 5.08 -6.91 53.10
N ALA A 114 4.28 -6.29 53.97
CA ALA A 114 3.51 -5.08 53.72
C ALA A 114 4.41 -3.84 53.65
N GLY A 115 4.07 -2.92 52.77
CA GLY A 115 4.67 -1.58 52.70
C GLY A 115 3.83 -0.68 51.81
N ALA A 116 2.94 0.10 52.41
CA ALA A 116 2.04 1.02 51.74
C ALA A 116 2.81 2.18 51.06
N SER A 117 2.49 2.49 49.80
CA SER A 117 2.55 3.86 49.25
C SER A 117 1.81 3.98 47.92
N LYS A 118 0.83 4.89 47.92
CA LYS A 118 0.22 5.63 46.81
C LYS A 118 -0.26 4.84 45.58
N SER A 119 -1.58 4.66 45.55
CA SER A 119 -2.39 4.34 44.37
C SER A 119 -2.22 5.38 43.26
N GLU A 120 -1.47 5.01 42.22
CA GLU A 120 -1.69 5.50 40.85
C GLU A 120 -2.89 4.73 40.26
N PRO A 121 -3.62 5.30 39.27
CA PRO A 121 -4.78 4.61 38.71
C PRO A 121 -4.31 3.34 37.98
N ASP A 122 -5.00 2.24 38.27
CA ASP A 122 -4.80 0.91 37.69
C ASP A 122 -4.77 0.95 36.15
N GLU A 123 -3.58 1.04 35.55
CA GLU A 123 -3.38 0.60 34.17
C GLU A 123 -3.23 -0.93 34.20
N ASP A 124 -4.25 -1.59 33.67
CA ASP A 124 -4.33 -3.04 33.51
C ASP A 124 -3.07 -3.58 32.79
N PRO A 125 -2.16 -4.33 33.46
CA PRO A 125 -0.83 -4.67 32.93
C PRO A 125 -0.83 -5.55 31.68
N GLN A 126 -1.97 -6.17 31.35
CA GLN A 126 -2.14 -6.95 30.12
C GLN A 126 -2.63 -6.10 28.93
N SER A 127 -3.18 -4.90 29.17
CA SER A 127 -3.72 -4.03 28.10
C SER A 127 -2.65 -3.15 27.43
N THR A 128 -1.53 -2.90 28.11
CA THR A 128 -0.42 -2.07 27.61
C THR A 128 0.32 -2.74 26.46
N GLY A 129 0.66 -4.03 26.59
CA GLY A 129 1.40 -4.76 25.55
C GLY A 129 0.65 -4.94 24.23
N ALA A 130 -0.67 -5.17 24.28
CA ALA A 130 -1.51 -5.34 23.09
C ALA A 130 -1.77 -3.99 22.38
N SER A 131 -2.03 -2.92 23.15
CA SER A 131 -2.20 -1.58 22.60
C SER A 131 -0.89 -1.03 22.02
N ASP A 132 0.24 -1.25 22.69
CA ASP A 132 1.57 -0.89 22.18
C ASP A 132 1.94 -1.65 20.90
N ARG A 133 1.62 -2.95 20.83
CA ARG A 133 1.81 -3.74 19.60
C ARG A 133 1.00 -3.14 18.44
N THR A 134 -0.28 -2.86 18.69
CA THR A 134 -1.19 -2.24 17.71
C THR A 134 -0.62 -0.91 17.21
N ASP A 135 -0.11 -0.09 18.12
CA ASP A 135 0.48 1.21 17.81
C ASP A 135 1.73 1.10 16.95
N ARG A 136 2.62 0.15 17.25
CA ARG A 136 3.80 -0.14 16.43
C ARG A 136 3.42 -0.59 15.02
N ILE A 137 2.39 -1.41 14.88
CA ILE A 137 1.91 -1.87 13.57
C ILE A 137 1.32 -0.70 12.77
N ILE A 138 0.43 0.11 13.38
CA ILE A 138 -0.15 1.28 12.72
C ILE A 138 0.93 2.30 12.34
N ALA A 139 1.91 2.53 13.21
CA ALA A 139 3.04 3.41 12.92
C ALA A 139 3.89 2.91 11.74
N ALA A 140 4.21 1.61 11.70
CA ALA A 140 4.98 1.02 10.61
C ALA A 140 4.23 1.07 9.26
N LEU A 141 2.91 0.91 9.27
CA LEU A 141 2.08 0.99 8.06
C LEU A 141 1.73 2.43 7.65
N ARG A 142 2.00 3.44 8.49
CA ARG A 142 1.66 4.85 8.22
C ARG A 142 2.24 5.39 6.91
N PRO A 143 3.51 5.14 6.55
CA PRO A 143 4.04 5.61 5.28
C PRO A 143 3.31 5.03 4.05
N LEU A 144 2.76 3.83 4.19
CA LEU A 144 2.02 3.12 3.15
C LEU A 144 0.57 3.59 3.00
N GLN A 145 0.08 4.52 3.83
CA GLN A 145 -1.27 5.06 3.72
C GLN A 145 -1.53 5.78 2.39
N VAL A 146 -0.48 6.17 1.66
CA VAL A 146 -0.57 6.64 0.26
C VAL A 146 -1.13 5.58 -0.70
N LEU A 147 -1.29 4.33 -0.27
CA LEU A 147 -1.95 3.28 -1.05
C LEU A 147 -3.49 3.32 -0.90
N LEU A 148 -4.02 3.89 0.17
CA LEU A 148 -5.46 3.87 0.47
C LEU A 148 -6.30 4.50 -0.65
N GLY A 149 -7.51 3.96 -0.86
CA GLY A 149 -8.49 4.45 -1.85
C GLY A 149 -8.56 3.60 -3.11
N GLU A 150 -9.31 4.10 -4.10
CA GLU A 150 -9.57 3.43 -5.37
C GLU A 150 -8.48 3.70 -6.41
N TRP A 151 -8.18 2.66 -7.17
CA TRP A 151 -7.21 2.68 -8.26
C TRP A 151 -7.81 2.05 -9.51
N ARG A 152 -7.24 2.40 -10.66
CA ARG A 152 -7.40 1.69 -11.92
C ARG A 152 -6.13 0.89 -12.18
N GLY A 153 -6.25 -0.43 -12.23
CA GLY A 153 -5.17 -1.36 -12.54
C GLY A 153 -5.12 -1.72 -14.02
N LEU A 154 -3.91 -1.84 -14.56
CA LEU A 154 -3.65 -2.31 -15.93
C LEU A 154 -2.41 -3.21 -15.94
N THR A 155 -2.54 -4.43 -16.43
CA THR A 155 -1.38 -5.33 -16.62
C THR A 155 -0.53 -4.91 -17.81
N ALA A 156 0.79 -5.13 -17.74
CA ALA A 156 1.65 -4.99 -18.90
C ALA A 156 1.47 -6.19 -19.86
N ARG A 157 1.31 -7.39 -19.30
CA ARG A 157 1.01 -8.62 -20.04
C ARG A 157 -0.44 -8.66 -20.52
N SER A 158 -0.66 -9.26 -21.68
CA SER A 158 -2.00 -9.56 -22.20
C SER A 158 -2.52 -10.91 -21.73
N PHE A 159 -3.83 -10.97 -21.51
CA PHE A 159 -4.64 -12.14 -21.16
C PHE A 159 -5.78 -12.22 -22.17
N GLY A 160 -5.87 -13.33 -22.91
CA GLY A 160 -6.88 -13.46 -23.97
C GLY A 160 -6.77 -12.40 -25.08
N GLY A 161 -5.56 -11.91 -25.37
CA GLY A 161 -5.31 -10.87 -26.38
C GLY A 161 -5.42 -9.43 -25.88
N PHE A 162 -5.94 -9.19 -24.67
CA PHE A 162 -6.14 -7.85 -24.12
C PHE A 162 -5.34 -7.65 -22.83
N LYS A 163 -4.98 -6.41 -22.50
CA LYS A 163 -4.47 -6.10 -21.16
C LYS A 163 -5.61 -6.26 -20.15
N ALA A 164 -5.35 -6.90 -19.02
CA ALA A 164 -6.34 -7.00 -17.97
C ALA A 164 -6.49 -5.63 -17.30
N ILE A 165 -7.74 -5.22 -17.10
CA ILE A 165 -8.12 -3.98 -16.43
C ILE A 165 -8.83 -4.37 -15.14
N ASP A 166 -8.50 -3.66 -14.06
CA ASP A 166 -9.09 -3.91 -12.74
C ASP A 166 -9.33 -2.58 -12.01
N GLN A 167 -10.12 -2.61 -10.93
CA GLN A 167 -10.38 -1.46 -10.07
C GLN A 167 -10.04 -1.76 -8.60
N PRO A 168 -8.75 -1.95 -8.26
CA PRO A 168 -8.41 -2.33 -6.91
C PRO A 168 -8.62 -1.19 -5.93
N SER A 169 -9.08 -1.52 -4.72
CA SER A 169 -9.29 -0.55 -3.65
C SER A 169 -8.57 -0.97 -2.38
N TRP A 170 -7.85 -0.03 -1.75
CA TRP A 170 -7.18 -0.24 -0.47
C TRP A 170 -7.92 0.42 0.68
N VAL A 171 -8.11 -0.31 1.77
CA VAL A 171 -8.66 0.20 3.03
C VAL A 171 -7.86 -0.31 4.22
N TRP A 172 -8.03 0.35 5.37
CA TRP A 172 -7.60 -0.22 6.65
C TRP A 172 -8.52 -1.38 7.04
N ASP A 173 -7.92 -2.47 7.52
CA ASP A 173 -8.59 -3.54 8.25
C ASP A 173 -8.08 -3.51 9.69
N LEU A 174 -8.96 -3.04 10.58
CA LEU A 174 -8.70 -2.86 12.01
C LEU A 174 -9.60 -3.75 12.87
N THR A 175 -10.54 -4.45 12.24
CA THR A 175 -11.63 -5.17 12.90
C THR A 175 -11.48 -6.68 12.77
N THR A 176 -10.95 -7.19 11.64
CA THR A 176 -10.80 -8.65 11.43
C THR A 176 -9.86 -9.29 12.44
N ASP A 177 -8.75 -8.62 12.74
CA ASP A 177 -7.81 -8.98 13.80
C ASP A 177 -7.31 -7.69 14.47
N PRO A 178 -7.94 -7.26 15.59
CA PRO A 178 -7.59 -6.02 16.27
C PRO A 178 -6.15 -5.98 16.79
N GLY A 179 -5.50 -7.13 16.99
CA GLY A 179 -4.10 -7.24 17.42
C GLY A 179 -3.09 -7.21 16.26
N GLN A 180 -3.58 -7.29 15.03
CA GLN A 180 -2.78 -7.30 13.81
C GLN A 180 -3.40 -6.42 12.70
N PRO A 181 -3.54 -5.10 12.90
CA PRO A 181 -4.03 -4.18 11.87
C PRO A 181 -3.35 -4.36 10.52
N ALA A 182 -4.09 -4.17 9.44
CA ALA A 182 -3.56 -4.33 8.09
C ALA A 182 -4.10 -3.28 7.11
N LEU A 183 -3.37 -3.08 6.03
CA LEU A 183 -3.90 -2.51 4.80
C LEU A 183 -4.40 -3.69 3.94
N VAL A 184 -5.66 -3.65 3.54
CA VAL A 184 -6.27 -4.68 2.69
C VAL A 184 -6.63 -4.12 1.33
N MET A 185 -6.36 -4.90 0.29
CA MET A 185 -6.77 -4.61 -1.08
C MET A 185 -7.81 -5.62 -1.53
N GLN A 186 -8.86 -5.14 -2.20
CA GLN A 186 -9.78 -5.95 -3.00
C GLN A 186 -9.57 -5.64 -4.48
N SER A 187 -9.71 -6.65 -5.34
CA SER A 187 -9.27 -6.63 -6.75
C SER A 187 -10.00 -7.72 -7.53
N ASP A 188 -11.21 -7.43 -7.99
CA ASP A 188 -12.13 -8.44 -8.49
C ASP A 188 -11.74 -9.01 -9.86
N GLU A 189 -10.98 -8.25 -10.66
CA GLU A 189 -10.66 -8.63 -12.04
C GLU A 189 -9.17 -8.91 -12.28
N SER A 190 -8.30 -8.70 -11.28
CA SER A 190 -6.86 -8.94 -11.46
C SER A 190 -6.54 -10.41 -11.76
N PRO A 191 -5.70 -10.71 -12.76
CA PRO A 191 -5.34 -12.10 -13.07
C PRO A 191 -4.37 -12.71 -12.05
N TYR A 192 -3.91 -11.93 -11.06
CA TYR A 192 -2.87 -12.34 -10.11
C TYR A 192 -3.35 -12.50 -8.67
N PHE A 193 -4.33 -11.69 -8.25
CA PHE A 193 -4.79 -11.63 -6.87
C PHE A 193 -6.23 -11.15 -6.84
N ARG A 194 -7.03 -11.66 -5.91
CA ARG A 194 -8.34 -11.13 -5.54
C ARG A 194 -8.28 -10.29 -4.28
N HIS A 195 -7.41 -10.70 -3.35
CA HIS A 195 -7.30 -10.05 -2.05
C HIS A 195 -5.85 -10.01 -1.60
N LEU A 196 -5.42 -8.84 -1.10
CA LEU A 196 -4.14 -8.65 -0.44
C LEU A 196 -4.38 -8.18 0.99
N ARG A 197 -3.62 -8.70 1.95
CA ARG A 197 -3.60 -8.23 3.33
C ARG A 197 -2.16 -7.98 3.78
N LEU A 198 -1.79 -6.71 3.88
CA LEU A 198 -0.45 -6.24 4.24
C LEU A 198 -0.41 -5.75 5.69
N THR A 199 0.44 -6.32 6.51
CA THR A 199 0.65 -5.92 7.90
C THR A 199 2.16 -5.87 8.23
N TYR A 200 2.48 -5.53 9.48
CA TYR A 200 3.84 -5.46 9.99
C TYR A 200 4.02 -6.43 11.16
N LEU A 201 5.17 -7.11 11.23
CA LEU A 201 5.52 -8.03 12.31
C LEU A 201 6.59 -7.39 13.19
N PRO A 202 6.24 -6.76 14.33
CA PRO A 202 7.22 -6.05 15.16
C PRO A 202 8.35 -6.93 15.68
N GLN A 203 8.11 -8.23 15.86
CA GLN A 203 9.11 -9.18 16.36
C GLN A 203 10.25 -9.41 15.37
N ASN A 204 9.97 -9.29 14.08
CA ASN A 204 10.92 -9.58 13.00
C ASN A 204 11.29 -8.32 12.23
N GLU A 205 10.67 -7.19 12.54
CA GLU A 205 10.78 -5.92 11.84
C GLU A 205 10.50 -6.00 10.33
N THR A 206 9.68 -6.97 9.92
CA THR A 206 9.33 -7.21 8.52
C THR A 206 7.87 -6.93 8.23
N TYR A 207 7.58 -6.50 6.99
CA TYR A 207 6.24 -6.53 6.44
C TYR A 207 5.84 -7.95 6.09
N PHE A 208 4.58 -8.27 6.31
CA PHE A 208 3.97 -9.55 5.98
C PHE A 208 2.75 -9.32 5.10
N LEU A 209 2.69 -10.02 3.97
CA LEU A 209 1.59 -9.95 3.02
C LEU A 209 0.98 -11.33 2.83
N SER A 210 -0.33 -11.45 3.01
CA SER A 210 -1.11 -12.59 2.51
C SER A 210 -1.78 -12.18 1.20
N MET A 211 -1.66 -13.01 0.17
CA MET A 211 -2.28 -12.85 -1.13
C MET A 211 -3.18 -14.04 -1.41
N ARG A 212 -4.45 -13.80 -1.74
CA ARG A 212 -5.38 -14.81 -2.23
C ARG A 212 -5.70 -14.54 -3.69
N ASP A 213 -5.58 -15.54 -4.55
CA ASP A 213 -5.92 -15.46 -5.98
C ASP A 213 -7.38 -15.84 -6.28
N ALA A 214 -7.74 -15.89 -7.57
CA ALA A 214 -9.09 -16.21 -8.04
C ALA A 214 -9.54 -17.63 -7.69
N ASP A 215 -8.59 -18.57 -7.59
CA ASP A 215 -8.86 -19.97 -7.21
C ASP A 215 -8.91 -20.15 -5.69
N GLY A 216 -8.77 -19.07 -4.92
CA GLY A 216 -8.73 -19.08 -3.47
C GLY A 216 -7.38 -19.54 -2.90
N LYS A 217 -6.38 -19.78 -3.73
CA LYS A 217 -5.05 -20.18 -3.27
C LYS A 217 -4.38 -19.02 -2.56
N VAL A 218 -3.82 -19.30 -1.40
CA VAL A 218 -3.14 -18.32 -0.55
C VAL A 218 -1.63 -18.46 -0.68
N ARG A 219 -0.95 -17.33 -0.86
CA ARG A 219 0.51 -17.18 -0.77
C ARG A 219 0.84 -16.17 0.30
N THR A 220 1.96 -16.38 0.99
CA THR A 220 2.44 -15.47 2.03
C THR A 220 3.80 -14.95 1.69
N PHE A 221 4.04 -13.67 1.93
CA PHE A 221 5.28 -12.99 1.61
C PHE A 221 5.81 -12.25 2.83
N ARG A 222 7.15 -12.12 2.90
CA ARG A 222 7.83 -11.25 3.87
C ARG A 222 8.83 -10.35 3.19
N GLY A 223 9.08 -9.19 3.78
CA GLY A 223 10.14 -8.31 3.30
C GLY A 223 10.15 -6.94 3.92
N THR A 224 10.88 -6.04 3.27
CA THR A 224 11.26 -4.72 3.78
C THR A 224 11.35 -3.72 2.62
N PHE A 225 11.51 -2.44 2.96
CA PHE A 225 11.82 -1.41 1.97
C PHE A 225 13.22 -1.64 1.40
N VAL A 226 13.31 -1.70 0.07
CA VAL A 226 14.58 -1.60 -0.67
C VAL A 226 14.87 -0.16 -1.09
N GLU A 227 13.83 0.66 -1.19
CA GLU A 227 13.92 2.12 -1.17
C GLU A 227 12.95 2.62 -0.08
N PRO A 228 13.43 3.33 0.96
CA PRO A 228 12.58 3.76 2.07
C PRO A 228 11.59 4.84 1.62
N PRO A 229 10.47 5.03 2.36
CA PRO A 229 9.55 6.12 2.14
C PRO A 229 10.25 7.48 2.22
N ARG A 230 10.09 8.27 1.16
CA ARG A 230 10.55 9.66 1.08
C ARG A 230 9.49 10.50 0.38
N ASP A 231 9.36 11.74 0.83
CA ASP A 231 8.52 12.74 0.19
C ASP A 231 9.42 13.62 -0.69
N VAL A 232 9.16 13.64 -2.00
CA VAL A 232 9.95 14.36 -2.99
C VAL A 232 9.09 15.41 -3.68
N PRO A 233 9.62 16.59 -4.05
CA PRO A 233 8.87 17.55 -4.85
C PRO A 233 8.48 16.92 -6.20
N GLY A 234 7.19 16.96 -6.54
CA GLY A 234 6.69 16.62 -7.87
C GLY A 234 6.77 17.81 -8.83
N ASP A 235 6.52 17.54 -10.12
CA ASP A 235 6.51 18.56 -11.18
C ASP A 235 5.46 19.65 -10.92
N ASP A 236 4.38 19.29 -10.23
CA ASP A 236 3.30 20.18 -9.78
C ASP A 236 3.61 20.92 -8.47
N ARG A 237 4.86 20.83 -7.97
CA ARG A 237 5.34 21.34 -6.68
C ARG A 237 4.64 20.75 -5.45
N LYS A 238 3.84 19.70 -5.61
CA LYS A 238 3.26 18.96 -4.49
C LYS A 238 4.23 17.87 -4.06
N LEU A 239 4.29 17.56 -2.76
CA LEU A 239 5.13 16.47 -2.32
C LEU A 239 4.51 15.14 -2.73
N GLN A 240 5.32 14.31 -3.38
CA GLN A 240 4.99 12.97 -3.82
C GLN A 240 5.70 11.97 -2.91
N ARG A 241 4.94 11.04 -2.33
CA ARG A 241 5.51 9.95 -1.56
C ARG A 241 6.00 8.86 -2.49
N THR A 242 7.25 8.45 -2.32
CA THR A 242 7.88 7.38 -3.11
C THR A 242 8.52 6.34 -2.20
N PHE A 243 8.49 5.07 -2.62
CA PHE A 243 9.16 3.95 -1.94
C PHE A 243 9.19 2.72 -2.84
N LYS A 244 10.02 1.73 -2.46
CA LYS A 244 9.94 0.37 -2.98
C LYS A 244 9.90 -0.63 -1.85
N LEU A 245 8.74 -1.27 -1.65
CA LEU A 245 8.56 -2.35 -0.70
C LEU A 245 8.69 -3.69 -1.43
N LYS A 246 9.76 -4.44 -1.14
CA LYS A 246 10.02 -5.76 -1.75
C LYS A 246 9.58 -6.86 -0.81
N LEU A 247 8.74 -7.76 -1.30
CA LEU A 247 8.16 -8.87 -0.56
C LEU A 247 8.44 -10.17 -1.31
N THR A 248 9.06 -11.15 -0.64
CA THR A 248 9.39 -12.46 -1.22
C THR A 248 8.54 -13.54 -0.57
N GLU A 249 8.03 -14.46 -1.38
CA GLU A 249 7.21 -15.58 -0.92
C GLU A 249 7.97 -16.39 0.12
N VAL A 250 7.28 -16.72 1.21
CA VAL A 250 7.77 -17.59 2.29
C VAL A 250 7.20 -18.97 2.07
N GLY A 251 8.08 -19.98 2.13
CA GLY A 251 7.75 -21.36 1.80
C GLY A 251 8.10 -21.72 0.35
N GLU A 252 7.85 -22.97 -0.01
CA GLU A 252 8.06 -23.48 -1.36
C GLU A 252 6.74 -23.54 -2.10
N GLY A 253 6.63 -22.79 -3.20
CA GLY A 253 5.51 -22.94 -4.11
C GLY A 253 5.59 -24.24 -4.91
N PRO A 254 4.52 -24.61 -5.63
CA PRO A 254 4.50 -25.81 -6.45
C PRO A 254 5.69 -25.86 -7.42
N ALA A 255 6.30 -27.05 -7.58
CA ALA A 255 7.45 -27.27 -8.45
C ALA A 255 8.68 -26.39 -8.16
N GLY A 256 8.82 -25.91 -6.91
CA GLY A 256 9.92 -25.05 -6.48
C GLY A 256 9.83 -23.63 -7.06
N GLU A 257 8.66 -23.21 -7.56
CA GLU A 257 8.43 -21.83 -7.95
C GLU A 257 8.32 -20.93 -6.72
N ARG A 258 8.97 -19.76 -6.77
CA ARG A 258 8.88 -18.72 -5.74
C ARG A 258 8.51 -17.40 -6.38
N TRP A 259 7.64 -16.65 -5.71
CA TRP A 259 7.17 -15.35 -6.17
C TRP A 259 7.83 -14.20 -5.40
N GLN A 260 7.96 -13.06 -6.06
CA GLN A 260 8.38 -11.80 -5.46
C GLN A 260 7.51 -10.68 -6.00
N LEU A 261 7.04 -9.84 -5.08
CA LEU A 261 6.27 -8.64 -5.36
C LEU A 261 7.08 -7.42 -4.96
N VAL A 262 7.12 -6.38 -5.80
CA VAL A 262 7.61 -5.06 -5.40
C VAL A 262 6.50 -4.05 -5.59
N PHE A 263 6.08 -3.40 -4.50
CA PHE A 263 5.26 -2.20 -4.55
C PHE A 263 6.17 -1.02 -4.77
N ASN A 264 6.20 -0.50 -6.00
CA ASN A 264 7.02 0.62 -6.43
C ASN A 264 6.13 1.85 -6.54
N GLN A 265 6.05 2.61 -5.44
CA GLN A 265 5.32 3.86 -5.38
C GLN A 265 6.16 4.96 -6.02
N GLN A 266 5.66 5.52 -7.13
CA GLN A 266 6.39 6.52 -7.91
C GLN A 266 5.89 7.94 -7.62
N GLU A 267 4.58 8.11 -7.47
CA GLU A 267 3.91 9.38 -7.18
C GLU A 267 2.66 9.09 -6.34
N ASN A 268 2.05 10.07 -5.67
CA ASN A 268 0.85 9.84 -4.85
C ASN A 268 -0.32 9.21 -5.64
N ASN A 269 -0.37 9.43 -6.95
CA ASN A 269 -1.37 8.91 -7.87
C ASN A 269 -0.88 7.73 -8.73
N ARG A 270 0.36 7.24 -8.55
CA ARG A 270 0.97 6.21 -9.39
C ARG A 270 1.78 5.18 -8.60
N CYS A 271 1.38 3.92 -8.72
CA CYS A 271 2.06 2.78 -8.11
C CYS A 271 2.23 1.66 -9.14
N LEU A 272 3.33 0.93 -9.09
CA LEU A 272 3.53 -0.28 -9.89
C LEU A 272 3.63 -1.48 -8.94
N ILE A 273 2.84 -2.52 -9.20
CA ILE A 273 3.03 -3.84 -8.58
C ILE A 273 3.81 -4.70 -9.55
N GLU A 274 5.05 -4.97 -9.17
CA GLU A 274 6.04 -5.64 -9.97
C GLU A 274 6.10 -7.13 -9.58
N ILE A 275 5.68 -8.01 -10.48
CA ILE A 275 5.51 -9.45 -10.19
C ILE A 275 6.63 -10.24 -10.82
N SER A 276 7.47 -10.85 -10.00
CA SER A 276 8.62 -11.65 -10.44
C SER A 276 8.54 -13.08 -9.94
N ARG A 277 9.16 -14.01 -10.66
CA ARG A 277 9.20 -15.43 -10.31
C ARG A 277 10.60 -16.00 -10.46
N ALA A 278 10.91 -16.97 -9.61
CA ALA A 278 12.13 -17.78 -9.65
C ALA A 278 11.76 -19.25 -9.57
N ARG A 279 12.64 -20.13 -10.07
CA ARG A 279 12.53 -21.58 -9.91
C ARG A 279 13.74 -22.09 -9.14
N GLY A 280 13.51 -22.88 -8.10
CA GLY A 280 14.56 -23.36 -7.20
C GLY A 280 15.39 -22.18 -6.65
N SER A 281 16.71 -22.33 -6.70
CA SER A 281 17.69 -21.29 -6.30
C SER A 281 17.98 -20.25 -7.39
N GLY A 282 17.31 -20.31 -8.55
CA GLY A 282 17.52 -19.37 -9.64
C GLY A 282 17.16 -17.92 -9.31
N ALA A 283 17.62 -16.99 -10.14
CA ALA A 283 17.32 -15.57 -10.03
C ALA A 283 15.84 -15.26 -10.33
N PHE A 284 15.28 -14.27 -9.65
CA PHE A 284 13.96 -13.74 -9.95
C PHE A 284 13.96 -13.02 -11.31
N ARG A 285 13.00 -13.36 -12.15
CA ARG A 285 12.74 -12.68 -13.43
C ARG A 285 11.37 -12.03 -13.39
N ARG A 286 11.29 -10.78 -13.84
CA ARG A 286 10.01 -10.06 -13.96
C ARG A 286 9.08 -10.83 -14.89
N MET A 287 7.91 -11.19 -14.39
CA MET A 287 6.84 -11.80 -15.17
C MET A 287 5.93 -10.73 -15.77
N ASP A 288 5.52 -9.77 -14.94
CA ASP A 288 4.56 -8.73 -15.32
C ASP A 288 4.66 -7.54 -14.37
N THR A 289 4.06 -6.42 -14.77
CA THR A 289 3.87 -5.23 -13.96
C THR A 289 2.40 -4.82 -14.04
N VAL A 290 1.75 -4.70 -12.89
CA VAL A 290 0.41 -4.10 -12.78
C VAL A 290 0.60 -2.61 -12.48
N ALA A 291 0.28 -1.76 -13.46
CA ALA A 291 0.29 -0.32 -13.28
C ALA A 291 -1.02 0.13 -12.61
N LEU A 292 -0.91 0.82 -11.49
CA LEU A 292 -2.04 1.38 -10.75
C LEU A 292 -2.04 2.90 -10.89
N GLN A 293 -3.14 3.43 -11.42
CA GLN A 293 -3.42 4.87 -11.47
C GLN A 293 -4.55 5.20 -10.50
N ARG A 294 -4.33 6.17 -9.60
CA ARG A 294 -5.34 6.56 -8.60
C ARG A 294 -6.58 7.15 -9.28
N LYS A 295 -7.77 6.73 -8.82
CA LYS A 295 -9.05 7.28 -9.28
C LYS A 295 -9.43 8.51 -8.46
N GLY A 296 -9.97 9.54 -9.11
CA GLY A 296 -10.46 10.77 -8.46
C GLY A 296 -9.37 11.68 -7.89
N THR A 297 -8.34 12.01 -8.68
CA THR A 297 -7.15 12.76 -8.23
C THR A 297 -7.46 14.11 -7.57
N SER A 298 -7.43 14.15 -6.23
CA SER A 298 -6.97 15.27 -5.40
C SER A 298 -6.84 14.86 -3.92
N PHE A 299 -6.11 13.79 -3.61
CA PHE A 299 -5.64 13.53 -2.23
C PHE A 299 -4.15 13.85 -2.04
N ALA A 300 -3.47 14.27 -3.12
CA ALA A 300 -2.19 14.95 -3.05
C ALA A 300 -2.45 16.40 -2.60
N LEU A 301 -2.72 16.58 -1.32
CA LEU A 301 -2.33 17.80 -0.61
C LEU A 301 -1.54 17.32 0.60
N SER A 302 -0.25 17.20 0.33
CA SER A 302 0.81 17.12 1.31
C SER A 302 0.90 18.46 2.05
N ASP A 303 -0.11 18.78 2.85
CA ASP A 303 0.13 19.66 3.98
C ASP A 303 0.57 18.73 5.09
N THR A 304 1.83 18.86 5.48
CA THR A 304 2.50 18.05 6.50
C THR A 304 1.85 18.15 7.88
N ASP A 305 0.85 19.02 8.02
CA ASP A 305 -0.08 19.06 9.13
C ASP A 305 -1.51 18.98 8.56
N TYR A 306 -2.12 17.80 8.63
CA TYR A 306 -3.55 17.64 8.31
C TYR A 306 -4.44 18.41 9.29
N GLY A 307 -3.85 18.95 10.37
CA GLY A 307 -4.50 19.79 11.36
C GLY A 307 -5.75 19.10 11.90
N GLU A 308 -6.86 19.82 11.83
CA GLU A 308 -8.17 19.34 12.26
C GLU A 308 -8.66 18.12 11.47
N LYS A 309 -8.18 17.91 10.25
CA LYS A 309 -8.53 16.75 9.40
C LYS A 309 -7.62 15.55 9.63
N THR A 310 -6.82 15.51 10.69
CA THR A 310 -6.02 14.31 11.01
C THR A 310 -6.94 13.13 11.34
N CYS A 311 -6.70 11.98 10.69
CA CYS A 311 -7.40 10.74 10.96
C CYS A 311 -7.16 10.30 12.41
N VAL A 312 -8.23 10.19 13.21
CA VAL A 312 -8.18 9.83 14.64
C VAL A 312 -7.52 8.45 14.89
N ILE A 313 -7.59 7.55 13.91
CA ILE A 313 -7.01 6.20 14.01
C ILE A 313 -5.60 6.14 13.41
N SER A 314 -5.49 6.49 12.13
CA SER A 314 -4.28 6.21 11.36
C SER A 314 -3.26 7.36 11.38
N GLN A 315 -3.66 8.55 11.83
CA GLN A 315 -2.90 9.81 11.74
C GLN A 315 -2.57 10.25 10.31
N GLY A 316 -3.27 9.72 9.31
CA GLY A 316 -3.22 10.20 7.92
C GLY A 316 -4.22 11.33 7.66
N LEU A 317 -4.34 11.75 6.40
CA LEU A 317 -5.37 12.70 5.97
C LEU A 317 -6.76 12.07 6.14
N GLY A 318 -7.59 12.69 6.98
CA GLY A 318 -8.99 12.37 7.15
C GLY A 318 -9.84 13.00 6.06
N THR A 319 -10.73 12.19 5.50
CA THR A 319 -11.55 12.54 4.32
C THR A 319 -13.03 12.31 4.59
N ILE A 320 -13.35 11.54 5.62
CA ILE A 320 -14.69 11.21 6.07
C ILE A 320 -14.86 11.79 7.48
N ALA A 321 -15.91 12.60 7.67
CA ALA A 321 -16.29 13.08 8.99
C ALA A 321 -17.10 12.02 9.72
N VAL A 322 -16.81 11.80 11.00
CA VAL A 322 -17.56 10.95 11.93
C VAL A 322 -17.86 11.77 13.19
N SER A 323 -18.97 11.51 13.86
CA SER A 323 -19.38 12.29 15.04
C SER A 323 -19.56 11.39 16.25
N TYR A 324 -19.08 11.82 17.41
CA TYR A 324 -19.27 11.13 18.69
C TYR A 324 -19.47 12.15 19.81
N LYS A 325 -20.50 11.96 20.64
CA LYS A 325 -20.84 12.85 21.77
C LYS A 325 -20.83 14.35 21.41
N GLY A 326 -21.39 14.71 20.23
CA GLY A 326 -21.47 16.09 19.76
C GLY A 326 -20.15 16.69 19.25
N ARG A 327 -19.07 15.91 19.17
CA ARG A 327 -17.78 16.31 18.57
C ARG A 327 -17.58 15.63 17.22
N THR A 328 -16.99 16.36 16.28
CA THR A 328 -16.64 15.84 14.95
C THR A 328 -15.18 15.40 14.93
N TYR A 329 -14.96 14.19 14.42
CA TYR A 329 -13.66 13.58 14.17
C TYR A 329 -13.52 13.23 12.69
N TRP A 330 -12.30 12.99 12.24
CA TRP A 330 -12.03 12.62 10.85
C TRP A 330 -11.39 11.24 10.76
N VAL A 331 -11.71 10.52 9.69
CA VAL A 331 -11.12 9.21 9.36
C VAL A 331 -10.74 9.16 7.87
N CYS A 332 -9.71 8.38 7.53
CA CYS A 332 -9.10 8.39 6.19
C CYS A 332 -9.77 7.45 5.18
N CYS A 333 -10.53 6.45 5.64
CA CYS A 333 -11.19 5.47 4.79
C CYS A 333 -12.37 4.81 5.52
N THR A 334 -13.17 4.05 4.78
CA THR A 334 -14.32 3.28 5.30
C THR A 334 -13.93 2.27 6.38
N GLY A 335 -12.72 1.69 6.29
CA GLY A 335 -12.20 0.80 7.31
C GLY A 335 -11.95 1.49 8.67
N CYS A 336 -11.40 2.70 8.64
CA CYS A 336 -11.26 3.51 9.85
C CYS A 336 -12.62 4.00 10.37
N LYS A 337 -13.57 4.30 9.48
CA LYS A 337 -14.95 4.63 9.89
C LYS A 337 -15.58 3.48 10.68
N ALA A 338 -15.54 2.26 10.13
CA ALA A 338 -16.11 1.09 10.79
C ALA A 338 -15.47 0.83 12.17
N ALA A 339 -14.14 0.91 12.27
CA ALA A 339 -13.43 0.73 13.54
C ALA A 339 -13.75 1.83 14.56
N PHE A 340 -13.97 3.07 14.10
CA PHE A 340 -14.37 4.17 14.98
C PHE A 340 -15.80 4.00 15.49
N GLU A 341 -16.73 3.56 14.65
CA GLU A 341 -18.12 3.34 15.04
C GLU A 341 -18.27 2.16 16.02
N GLU A 342 -17.39 1.16 15.94
CA GLU A 342 -17.37 0.02 16.85
C GLU A 342 -16.87 0.38 18.26
N ASP A 343 -15.78 1.16 18.35
CA ASP A 343 -15.18 1.54 19.65
C ASP A 343 -14.60 2.96 19.60
N PRO A 344 -15.45 4.00 19.61
CA PRO A 344 -15.01 5.39 19.44
C PRO A 344 -14.15 5.86 20.62
N GLU A 345 -14.48 5.45 21.85
CA GLU A 345 -13.79 5.90 23.05
C GLU A 345 -12.33 5.46 23.07
N ARG A 346 -12.05 4.20 22.69
CA ARG A 346 -10.68 3.69 22.56
C ARG A 346 -9.86 4.51 21.58
N TRP A 347 -10.40 4.79 20.39
CA TRP A 347 -9.67 5.50 19.35
C TRP A 347 -9.47 6.98 19.70
N ILE A 348 -10.44 7.63 20.34
CA ILE A 348 -10.32 9.01 20.82
C ILE A 348 -9.25 9.11 21.91
N ALA A 349 -9.31 8.24 22.93
CA ALA A 349 -8.32 8.23 24.01
C ALA A 349 -6.91 7.98 23.47
N ARG A 350 -6.76 7.04 22.52
CA ARG A 350 -5.50 6.81 21.82
C ARG A 350 -5.01 8.05 21.06
N PHE A 351 -5.89 8.71 20.33
CA PHE A 351 -5.54 9.90 19.56
C PHE A 351 -5.09 11.06 20.46
N GLU A 352 -5.80 11.30 21.56
CA GLU A 352 -5.43 12.32 22.56
C GLU A 352 -4.07 12.00 23.19
N ARG A 353 -3.83 10.74 23.59
CA ARG A 353 -2.51 10.31 24.09
C ARG A 353 -1.40 10.61 23.09
N LEU A 354 -1.61 10.33 21.81
CA LEU A 354 -0.60 10.57 20.76
C LEU A 354 -0.39 12.06 20.48
N ARG A 355 -1.46 12.88 20.51
CA ARG A 355 -1.36 14.34 20.39
C ARG A 355 -0.60 14.95 21.55
N ASN A 356 -0.88 14.51 22.78
CA ASN A 356 -0.19 15.00 23.97
C ASN A 356 1.31 14.67 23.93
N LYS A 357 1.67 13.47 23.47
CA LYS A 357 3.06 13.06 23.26
C LYS A 357 3.79 13.86 22.16
N ALA A 358 3.06 14.38 21.17
CA ALA A 358 3.64 15.20 20.10
C ALA A 358 3.75 16.69 20.46
N ALA A 359 2.99 17.14 21.46
CA ALA A 359 3.02 18.51 21.98
C ALA A 359 4.05 18.72 23.11
N GLN A 360 4.54 17.63 23.69
CA GLN A 360 5.68 17.58 24.61
C GLN A 360 6.97 17.43 23.81
#